data_AF-A0AAW1CVI1-F1
#
_entry.id   AF-A0AAW1CVI1-F1
#
_cell.length_a   1.000
_cell.length_b   1.000
_cell.length_c   1.000
_cell.angle_alpha   90.00
_cell.angle_beta   90.00
_cell.angle_gamma   90.00
#
_symmetry.space_group_name_H-M   'P 1'
#
loop_
_entity.id
_entity.type
_entity.pdbx_description
1 polymer ?
#
loop_
_entity_poly.entity_id
_entity_poly.type
_entity_poly.pdbx_seq_one_letter_code
_entity_poly.pdbx_strand_id
1 'polypeptide(L)' 'MLDGSVSDAVEARALSLNPDHIHIYSASWGPEDDGKTVDGPGPLAVRAFLNGITKVCSLHCRHLCTGIPQYSPRLYI' A
#
# COMPACT_ATOMS: atom_id res chain seq x y z
N MET A 1 19.32 12.30 -1.86
CA MET A 1 18.46 11.15 -2.17
C MET A 1 18.66 10.84 -3.64
N LEU A 2 18.79 9.57 -4.01
CA LEU A 2 19.19 9.10 -5.34
C LEU A 2 18.31 9.74 -6.44
N ASP A 3 18.98 10.25 -7.44
CA ASP A 3 18.62 11.19 -8.50
C ASP A 3 17.79 10.57 -9.63
N GLY A 4 16.63 10.03 -9.28
CA GLY A 4 15.60 9.67 -10.26
C GLY A 4 14.29 10.36 -9.90
N SER A 5 13.58 10.89 -10.90
CA SER A 5 12.18 11.26 -10.72
C SER A 5 11.41 10.02 -10.27
N VAL A 6 11.02 9.97 -9.00
CA VAL A 6 10.14 8.91 -8.49
C VAL A 6 8.78 9.17 -9.10
N SER A 7 8.36 8.29 -10.01
CA SER A 7 7.02 8.36 -10.61
C SER A 7 6.07 7.42 -9.87
N ASP A 8 4.78 7.69 -9.95
CA ASP A 8 3.70 6.85 -9.41
C ASP A 8 3.87 5.37 -9.77
N ALA A 9 4.36 5.06 -10.98
CA ALA A 9 4.64 3.70 -11.40
C ALA A 9 5.81 3.04 -10.66
N VAL A 10 6.85 3.80 -10.28
CA VAL A 10 7.98 3.32 -9.48
C VAL A 10 7.49 3.03 -8.05
N GLU A 11 6.74 3.96 -7.47
CA GLU A 11 6.14 3.80 -6.14
C GLU A 11 5.23 2.57 -6.07
N ALA A 12 4.32 2.44 -7.02
CA ALA A 12 3.40 1.30 -7.10
C ALA A 12 4.12 -0.05 -7.24
N ARG A 13 5.20 -0.10 -8.03
CA ARG A 13 6.01 -1.32 -8.17
C ARG A 13 6.77 -1.66 -6.89
N ALA A 14 7.33 -0.66 -6.20
CA ALA A 14 8.01 -0.86 -4.93
C ALA A 14 7.05 -1.40 -3.85
N LEU A 15 5.85 -0.83 -3.76
CA LEU A 15 4.80 -1.25 -2.84
C LEU A 15 4.17 -2.62 -3.19
N SER A 16 4.32 -3.08 -4.43
CA SER A 16 3.77 -4.36 -4.90
C SER A 16 4.83 -5.47 -5.01
N LEU A 17 6.05 -5.24 -4.50
CA LEU A 17 7.15 -6.19 -4.64
C LEU A 17 6.95 -7.41 -3.73
N ASN A 18 6.67 -8.57 -4.32
CA ASN A 18 6.62 -9.86 -3.60
C ASN A 18 5.73 -9.84 -2.34
N PRO A 19 4.42 -9.50 -2.45
CA PRO A 19 3.52 -9.38 -1.30
C PRO A 19 3.30 -10.71 -0.56
N ASP A 20 3.55 -11.85 -1.20
CA ASP A 20 3.42 -13.18 -0.59
C ASP A 20 4.64 -13.54 0.29
N HIS A 21 5.74 -12.77 0.19
CA HIS A 21 6.98 -13.02 0.92
C HIS A 21 7.33 -11.87 1.87
N ILE A 22 7.09 -10.63 1.45
CA ILE A 22 7.42 -9.43 2.21
C ILE A 22 6.22 -9.03 3.06
N HIS A 23 6.36 -9.18 4.38
CA HIS A 23 5.31 -8.89 5.34
C HIS A 23 5.28 -7.42 5.79
N ILE A 24 6.45 -6.78 5.84
CA ILE A 24 6.61 -5.41 6.35
C ILE A 24 7.45 -4.63 5.37
N TYR A 25 6.92 -3.49 4.93
CA TYR A 25 7.62 -2.50 4.12
C TYR A 25 7.91 -1.29 5.02
N SER A 26 9.14 -0.79 4.99
CA SER A 26 9.52 0.44 5.69
C SER A 26 9.97 1.45 4.64
N ALA A 27 9.19 2.52 4.48
CA ALA A 27 9.40 3.58 3.53
C ALA A 27 9.58 4.90 4.28
N SER A 28 10.72 5.57 4.06
CA SER A 28 11.03 6.91 4.62
C SER A 28 11.24 7.92 3.49
N TRP A 29 10.41 7.81 2.46
CA TRP A 29 10.38 8.67 1.28
C TRP A 29 8.97 9.27 1.14
N GLY A 30 8.87 10.44 0.52
CA GLY A 30 7.63 11.20 0.43
C GLY A 30 7.86 12.55 -0.27
N PRO A 31 6.86 13.45 -0.27
CA PRO A 31 7.04 14.82 -0.75
C PRO A 31 8.12 15.55 0.03
N GLU A 32 8.59 16.67 -0.51
CA GLU A 32 9.59 17.51 0.16
C GLU A 32 9.06 18.02 1.51
N ASP A 33 9.83 17.81 2.59
CA ASP A 33 9.51 18.26 3.95
C ASP A 33 9.78 19.77 4.14
N ASP A 34 9.26 20.61 3.23
CA ASP A 34 9.51 22.07 3.21
C ASP A 34 8.39 22.90 3.89
N GLY A 35 7.36 22.22 4.41
CA GLY A 35 6.19 22.84 5.04
C GLY A 35 5.24 23.54 4.06
N LYS A 36 5.44 23.37 2.75
CA LYS A 36 4.63 23.99 1.68
C LYS A 36 4.08 22.94 0.71
N THR A 37 4.80 21.86 0.53
CA THR A 37 4.44 20.76 -0.37
C THR A 37 3.38 19.90 0.28
N VAL A 38 2.23 19.79 -0.38
CA VAL A 38 1.16 18.86 -0.02
C VAL A 38 0.94 17.95 -1.21
N ASP A 39 1.49 16.75 -1.12
CA ASP A 39 1.34 15.72 -2.15
C ASP A 39 1.03 14.37 -1.50
N GLY A 40 0.47 13.45 -2.28
CA GLY A 40 0.05 12.13 -1.83
C GLY A 40 0.31 11.05 -2.88
N PRO A 41 0.04 9.77 -2.55
CA PRO A 41 0.27 8.68 -3.48
C PRO A 41 -0.58 8.86 -4.74
N GLY A 42 0.03 8.66 -5.91
CA GLY A 42 -0.67 8.66 -7.19
C GLY A 42 -1.64 7.48 -7.34
N PRO A 43 -2.44 7.44 -8.42
CA PRO A 43 -3.48 6.42 -8.60
C PRO A 43 -2.95 4.98 -8.59
N LEU A 44 -1.73 4.72 -9.11
CA LEU A 44 -1.14 3.39 -9.11
C LEU A 44 -0.62 3.02 -7.71
N ALA A 45 0.00 3.96 -7.00
CA ALA A 45 0.46 3.76 -5.63
C ALA A 45 -0.73 3.48 -4.69
N VAL A 46 -1.84 4.22 -4.83
CA VAL A 46 -3.10 3.93 -4.11
C VAL A 46 -3.59 2.52 -4.40
N ARG A 47 -3.58 2.09 -5.66
CA ARG A 47 -3.98 0.73 -6.04
C ARG A 47 -3.04 -0.33 -5.46
N ALA A 48 -1.74 -0.06 -5.37
CA ALA A 48 -0.77 -0.95 -4.76
C ALA A 48 -1.07 -1.13 -3.26
N PHE A 49 -1.38 -0.05 -2.52
CA PHE A 49 -1.82 -0.15 -1.12
C PHE A 49 -3.08 -0.99 -0.95
N LEU A 50 -4.11 -0.74 -1.75
CA LEU A 50 -5.36 -1.51 -1.71
C LEU A 50 -5.13 -3.00 -2.00
N ASN A 51 -4.25 -3.32 -2.96
CA ASN A 51 -3.88 -4.69 -3.27
C ASN A 51 -3.10 -5.36 -2.12
N GLY A 52 -2.19 -4.64 -1.45
CA GLY A 52 -1.43 -5.14 -0.31
C GLY A 52 -2.33 -5.58 0.84
N ILE A 53 -3.28 -4.74 1.25
CA ILE A 53 -4.18 -5.04 2.37
C ILE A 53 -5.19 -6.16 2.05
N THR A 54 -5.67 -6.24 0.80
CA THR A 54 -6.67 -7.24 0.39
C THR A 54 -6.05 -8.63 0.19
N LYS A 55 -4.84 -8.72 -0.36
CA LYS A 55 -4.16 -10.00 -0.60
C LYS A 55 -3.69 -10.68 0.69
N VAL A 56 -3.12 -9.92 1.63
CA VAL A 56 -2.71 -10.46 2.93
C VAL A 56 -3.91 -11.00 3.71
N CYS A 57 -5.05 -10.29 3.66
CA CYS A 57 -6.29 -10.74 4.30
C CYS A 57 -6.86 -12.02 3.65
N SER A 58 -6.65 -12.21 2.34
CA SER A 58 -7.14 -13.39 1.61
C SER A 58 -6.28 -14.65 1.83
N LEU A 59 -4.98 -14.50 2.09
CA LEU A 59 -4.08 -15.64 2.28
C LEU A 59 -4.06 -16.14 3.73
N HIS A 60 -4.19 -15.25 4.71
CA HIS A 60 -4.26 -15.64 6.13
C HIS A 60 -5.68 -16.02 6.60
N CYS A 61 -6.75 -15.65 5.88
CA CYS A 61 -8.12 -16.08 6.21
C CYS A 61 -8.62 -17.28 5.38
N ARG A 62 -7.77 -18.26 5.02
CA ARG A 62 -8.28 -19.55 4.52
C ARG A 62 -8.66 -20.54 5.61
N HIS A 63 -8.23 -20.33 6.86
CA HIS A 63 -8.57 -21.20 7.99
C HIS A 63 -9.58 -20.60 8.98
N LEU A 64 -10.00 -19.34 8.83
CA LEU A 64 -10.91 -18.67 9.78
C LEU A 64 -12.19 -18.10 9.16
N CYS A 65 -12.34 -18.13 7.84
CA CYS A 65 -13.46 -17.49 7.13
C CYS A 65 -14.64 -18.43 6.77
N THR A 66 -14.84 -19.58 7.44
CA THR A 66 -16.09 -20.37 7.25
C THR A 66 -17.28 -19.82 8.05
N GLY A 67 -17.21 -18.63 8.65
CA GLY A 67 -18.30 -18.16 9.51
C GLY A 67 -18.42 -16.68 9.84
N ILE A 68 -17.77 -15.75 9.15
CA ILE A 68 -17.91 -14.31 9.46
C ILE A 68 -18.53 -13.56 8.26
N PRO A 69 -19.71 -12.94 8.40
CA PRO A 69 -20.31 -12.14 7.32
C PRO A 69 -19.43 -10.92 7.05
N GLN A 70 -19.22 -10.63 5.76
CA GLN A 70 -18.38 -9.53 5.29
C GLN A 70 -18.84 -8.18 5.86
N TYR A 71 -18.15 -7.68 6.88
CA TYR A 71 -18.28 -6.29 7.30
C TYR A 71 -17.26 -5.44 6.52
N SER A 72 -17.81 -4.63 5.61
CA SER A 72 -17.11 -3.57 4.89
C SER A 72 -16.55 -2.53 5.88
N PRO A 73 -15.24 -2.20 5.85
CA PRO A 73 -14.73 -1.13 6.69
C PRO A 73 -15.10 0.20 6.05
N ARG A 74 -16.02 0.93 6.70
CA ARG A 74 -16.09 2.39 6.55
C ARG A 74 -14.74 2.96 6.96
N LEU A 75 -14.07 3.53 5.97
CA LEU A 75 -12.86 4.32 6.06
C LEU A 75 -13.10 5.51 7.02
N TYR A 76 -12.47 5.51 8.18
CA TYR A 76 -12.27 6.72 8.97
C TYR A 76 -10.85 7.22 8.68
N ILE A 77 -10.81 8.41 8.10
CA ILE A 77 -9.67 9.34 8.12
C ILE A 77 -9.36 9.76 9.55
#